data_AF-A0A1H9Q4Z3-F1
#
_entry.id   AF-A0A1H9Q4Z3-F1
#
_cell.length_a   1.000
_cell.length_b   1.000
_cell.length_c   1.000
_cell.angle_alpha   90.00
_cell.angle_beta   90.00
_cell.angle_gamma   90.00
#
_symmetry.space_group_name_H-M   'P 1'
#
loop_
_entity.id
_entity.type
_entity.pdbx_description
1 polymer ?
#
loop_
_entity_poly.entity_id
_entity_poly.type
_entity_poly.pdbx_seq_one_letter_code
_entity_poly.pdbx_strand_id
1 'polypeptide(L)'
;MVEAELYLAATHRPELRPLADCWRTALVDVLTLRYPPDRSRAAAVFLDGVLLDVLSNATPLEPAAVAAALRDLLGPGERAGSGERAG
;
A
#
# COMPACT_ATOMS: atom_id res chain seq x y z
N MET A 1 3.63 -13.41 13.09
CA MET A 1 4.14 -12.04 13.31
C MET A 1 3.28 -11.14 12.44
N VAL A 2 2.53 -10.23 13.06
CA VAL A 2 1.55 -9.39 12.39
C VAL A 2 2.30 -8.18 11.80
N GLU A 3 2.04 -7.84 10.55
CA GLU A 3 2.67 -6.77 9.74
C GLU A 3 2.98 -5.46 10.50
N ALA A 4 2.08 -5.06 11.40
CA ALA A 4 2.23 -3.94 12.32
C ALA A 4 3.49 -3.98 13.20
N GLU A 5 3.84 -5.15 13.73
CA GLU A 5 4.98 -5.33 14.65
C GLU A 5 6.31 -5.13 13.92
N LEU A 6 6.37 -5.46 12.63
CA LEU A 6 7.56 -5.29 11.80
C LEU A 6 7.85 -3.82 11.51
N TYR A 7 6.80 -3.04 11.23
CA TYR A 7 6.93 -1.60 11.00
C TYR A 7 7.35 -0.86 12.27
N LEU A 8 6.71 -1.15 13.42
CA LEU A 8 7.11 -0.59 14.71
C LEU A 8 8.55 -0.98 15.09
N ALA A 9 8.93 -2.23 14.83
CA ALA A 9 10.29 -2.67 15.07
C ALA A 9 11.29 -1.95 14.15
N ALA A 10 10.96 -1.66 12.89
CA ALA A 10 11.84 -0.91 11.98
C ALA A 10 12.04 0.57 12.37
N THR A 11 11.08 1.17 13.08
CA THR A 11 11.21 2.52 13.66
C THR A 11 12.22 2.57 14.81
N HIS A 12 12.32 1.48 15.58
CA HIS A 12 13.21 1.38 16.74
C HIS A 12 14.50 0.56 16.48
N ARG A 13 14.54 -0.22 15.39
CA ARG A 13 15.65 -1.08 14.95
C ARG A 13 15.89 -0.88 13.45
N PRO A 14 16.82 0.02 13.08
CA PRO A 14 17.10 0.37 11.69
C PRO A 14 17.42 -0.84 10.79
N GLU A 15 17.89 -1.93 11.38
CA GLU A 15 18.28 -3.17 10.70
C GLU A 15 17.08 -3.90 10.06
N LEU A 16 15.85 -3.56 10.46
CA LEU A 16 14.61 -4.14 9.92
C LEU A 16 14.00 -3.31 8.78
N ARG A 17 14.57 -2.13 8.46
CA ARG A 17 14.14 -1.30 7.33
C ARG A 17 14.13 -2.03 5.99
N PRO A 18 15.13 -2.88 5.64
CA PRO A 18 15.10 -3.63 4.38
C PRO A 18 13.91 -4.58 4.28
N LEU A 19 13.42 -5.10 5.41
CA LEU A 19 12.26 -6.00 5.45
C LEU A 19 10.94 -5.23 5.35
N ALA A 20 10.85 -4.05 5.96
CA ALA A 20 9.73 -3.12 5.77
C ALA A 20 9.66 -2.62 4.31
N ASP A 21 10.81 -2.30 3.70
CA ASP A 21 10.89 -1.90 2.29
C ASP A 21 10.48 -3.03 1.34
N CYS A 22 10.79 -4.29 1.69
CA CYS A 22 10.36 -5.45 0.91
C CYS A 22 8.83 -5.56 0.85
N TRP A 23 8.16 -5.38 2.00
CA TRP A 23 6.70 -5.41 2.05
C TRP A 23 6.08 -4.27 1.23
N ARG A 24 6.60 -3.03 1.37
CA ARG A 24 6.08 -1.89 0.62
C ARG A 24 6.29 -2.05 -0.89
N THR A 25 7.45 -2.57 -1.29
CA THR A 25 7.77 -2.86 -2.69
C THR A 25 6.82 -3.91 -3.25
N ALA A 26 6.61 -5.02 -2.53
CA ALA A 26 5.71 -6.07 -2.96
C ALA A 26 4.24 -5.58 -3.10
N LEU A 27 3.78 -4.75 -2.18
CA LEU A 27 2.45 -4.14 -2.25
C LEU A 27 2.30 -3.25 -3.50
N VAL A 28 3.30 -2.41 -3.77
CA VAL A 28 3.32 -1.56 -4.97
C VAL A 28 3.33 -2.43 -6.23
N ASP A 29 4.14 -3.49 -6.28
CA ASP A 29 4.22 -4.38 -7.45
C ASP A 29 2.87 -5.04 -7.75
N VAL A 30 2.16 -5.52 -6.72
CA VAL A 30 0.82 -6.11 -6.88
C VAL A 30 -0.18 -5.08 -7.41
N LEU A 31 -0.20 -3.86 -6.86
CA LEU A 31 -1.10 -2.82 -7.33
C LEU A 31 -0.80 -2.38 -8.76
N THR A 32 0.48 -2.38 -9.15
CA THR A 32 0.93 -1.95 -10.48
C THR A 32 0.52 -2.93 -11.59
N LEU A 33 0.08 -4.14 -11.25
CA LEU A 33 -0.57 -5.05 -12.21
C LEU A 33 -1.89 -4.49 -12.78
N ARG A 34 -2.54 -3.56 -12.06
CA ARG A 34 -3.88 -3.06 -12.40
C ARG A 34 -4.01 -1.52 -12.40
N TYR A 35 -3.06 -0.82 -11.80
CA TYR A 35 -3.11 0.63 -11.61
C TYR A 35 -1.79 1.30 -12.00
N PRO A 36 -1.81 2.58 -12.42
CA PRO A 36 -0.59 3.32 -12.73
C PRO A 36 0.38 3.38 -11.53
N PRO A 37 1.72 3.36 -11.75
CA PRO A 37 2.73 3.30 -10.69
C PRO A 37 2.57 4.39 -9.60
N ASP A 38 2.22 5.61 -9.99
CA ASP A 38 2.04 6.72 -9.05
C ASP A 38 0.84 6.49 -8.10
N ARG A 39 -0.25 5.93 -8.63
CA ARG A 39 -1.43 5.59 -7.82
C ARG A 39 -1.17 4.39 -6.94
N SER A 40 -0.45 3.38 -7.43
CA SER A 40 0.00 2.23 -6.64
C SER A 40 0.85 2.65 -5.45
N ARG A 41 1.82 3.55 -5.67
CA ARG A 41 2.65 4.11 -4.59
C ARG A 41 1.84 4.93 -3.59
N ALA A 42 0.95 5.78 -4.08
CA ALA A 42 0.10 6.58 -3.19
C ALA A 42 -0.80 5.69 -2.32
N ALA A 43 -1.39 4.64 -2.89
CA ALA A 43 -2.21 3.68 -2.15
C ALA A 43 -1.41 2.89 -1.10
N ALA A 44 -0.17 2.50 -1.40
CA ALA A 44 0.70 1.86 -0.42
C ALA A 44 1.01 2.79 0.78
N VAL A 45 1.33 4.06 0.52
CA VAL A 45 1.57 5.06 1.58
C VAL A 45 0.30 5.32 2.40
N PHE A 46 -0.87 5.36 1.76
CA PHE A 46 -2.15 5.51 2.46
C PHE A 46 -2.42 4.32 3.40
N LEU A 47 -2.19 3.09 2.94
CA LEU A 47 -2.35 1.88 3.76
C LEU A 47 -1.41 1.87 4.97
N ASP A 48 -0.18 2.33 4.82
CA ASP A 48 0.74 2.51 5.97
C ASP A 48 0.15 3.48 7.01
N GLY A 49 -0.46 4.59 6.55
CA GLY A 49 -1.14 5.55 7.42
C GLY A 49 -2.35 4.95 8.15
N VAL A 50 -3.14 4.11 7.47
CA VAL A 50 -4.27 3.38 8.09
C VAL A 50 -3.77 2.38 9.13
N LEU A 51 -2.67 1.68 8.85
CA LEU A 51 -2.08 0.75 9.81
C LEU A 51 -1.58 1.49 11.07
N LEU A 52 -0.95 2.66 10.90
CA LEU A 52 -0.55 3.51 12.01
C LEU A 52 -1.74 4.03 12.81
N ASP A 53 -2.84 4.40 12.16
CA ASP A 53 -4.09 4.83 12.79
C ASP A 53 -4.69 3.73 13.68
N VAL A 54 -4.76 2.49 13.18
CA VAL A 54 -5.21 1.30 13.93
C VAL A 54 -4.36 1.03 15.17
N LEU A 55 -3.05 1.27 15.09
CA LEU A 55 -2.13 1.03 16.19
C LEU A 55 -2.11 2.16 17.22
N SER A 56 -2.44 3.38 16.81
CA SER A 56 -2.27 4.58 17.62
C SER A 56 -3.56 5.09 18.25
N ASN A 57 -4.71 4.83 17.63
CA ASN A 57 -5.98 5.44 18.00
C ASN A 57 -6.96 4.43 18.61
N ALA A 58 -7.66 4.86 19.66
CA ALA A 58 -8.70 4.06 20.32
C ALA A 58 -9.97 3.86 19.44
N THR A 59 -10.12 4.68 18.41
CA THR A 59 -11.23 4.59 17.45
C THR A 59 -10.66 4.83 16.05
N PRO A 60 -10.17 3.78 15.40
CA PRO A 60 -9.55 3.90 14.09
C PRO A 60 -10.58 4.17 12.99
N LEU A 61 -10.08 4.56 11.82
CA LEU A 61 -10.90 4.81 10.64
C LEU A 61 -11.68 3.54 10.24
N GLU A 62 -12.98 3.69 10.05
CA GLU A 62 -13.85 2.58 9.69
C GLU A 62 -13.45 1.93 8.35
N PRO A 63 -13.50 0.58 8.24
CA PRO A 63 -13.11 -0.12 7.02
C PRO A 63 -13.83 0.37 5.75
N ALA A 64 -15.08 0.80 5.88
CA ALA A 64 -15.85 1.37 4.76
C ALA A 64 -15.27 2.70 4.26
N ALA A 65 -14.77 3.54 5.16
CA ALA A 65 -14.12 4.80 4.81
C ALA A 65 -12.75 4.56 4.17
N VAL A 66 -11.98 3.59 4.69
CA VAL A 66 -10.71 3.14 4.07
C VAL A 66 -10.96 2.65 2.63
N ALA A 67 -11.98 1.82 2.42
CA ALA A 67 -12.32 1.30 1.09
C ALA A 67 -12.84 2.40 0.13
N ALA A 68 -13.50 3.44 0.64
CA ALA A 68 -13.89 4.60 -0.15
C ALA A 68 -12.65 5.40 -0.60
N ALA A 69 -11.77 5.74 0.34
CA ALA A 69 -10.54 6.48 0.04
C ALA A 69 -9.63 5.74 -0.95
N LEU A 70 -9.47 4.42 -0.81
CA LEU A 70 -8.70 3.61 -1.75
C LEU A 70 -9.30 3.61 -3.16
N ARG A 71 -10.63 3.54 -3.29
CA ARG A 71 -11.30 3.61 -4.60
C ARG A 71 -11.06 4.95 -5.27
N ASP A 72 -11.14 6.04 -4.52
CA ASP A 72 -10.91 7.38 -5.05
C ASP A 72 -9.45 7.58 -5.45
N LEU A 73 -8.52 7.06 -4.63
CA LEU A 73 -7.07 7.18 -4.86
C LEU A 73 -6.57 6.34 -6.04
N LEU A 74 -7.05 5.10 -6.16
CA LEU A 74 -6.70 4.21 -7.27
C LEU A 74 -7.44 4.59 -8.56
N GLY A 75 -8.64 5.14 -8.42
CA GLY A 75 -9.53 5.43 -9.53
C GLY A 75 -9.97 4.16 -10.29
N PRO A 76 -10.60 4.31 -11.46
CA PRO A 76 -10.88 3.16 -12.32
C PRO A 76 -9.57 2.53 -12.78
N GLY A 77 -9.43 1.22 -12.62
CA GLY A 77 -8.22 0.51 -13.02
C GLY A 77 -8.04 0.55 -14.54
N GLU A 78 -6.85 0.90 -15.00
CA GLU A 78 -6.44 0.79 -16.40
C GLU A 78 -5.76 -0.58 -16.57
N ARG A 79 -6.25 -1.43 -17.50
CA ARG A 79 -5.49 -2.67 -17.78
C ARG A 79 -4.23 -2.19 -18.49
N ALA A 80 -3.05 -2.58 -18.02
CA ALA A 80 -1.81 -2.39 -18.77
C ALA A 80 -2.05 -2.86 -20.20
N GLY A 81 -1.84 -1.96 -21.17
CA GLY A 81 -2.36 -2.08 -22.52
C GLY A 81 -2.10 -3.43 -23.16
N SER A 82 -3.18 -4.04 -23.65
CA SER A 82 -3.13 -4.91 -24.82
C SER A 82 -2.56 -4.07 -25.97
N GLY A 83 -1.28 -4.27 -26.24
CA GLY A 83 -0.50 -3.52 -27.22
C GLY A 83 0.56 -4.39 -27.85
N GLU A 84 0.12 -5.56 -28.31
CA GLU A 84 0.74 -6.36 -29.36
C GLU A 84 1.15 -5.42 -30.50
N ARG A 85 2.46 -5.15 -30.62
CA ARG A 85 3.01 -4.69 -31.88
C ARG A 85 3.41 -5.94 -32.64
N ALA A 86 2.51 -6.36 -33.52
CA ALA A 86 2.79 -7.24 -34.63
C ALA A 86 4.05 -6.77 -35.38
N GLY A 87 4.92 -7.73 -35.69
CA GLY A 87 6.04 -7.56 -36.60
C GLY A 87 5.61 -7.57 -38.07
#